data_AF-A0A3M1XEE3-F1
#
_entry.id   AF-A0A3M1XEE3-F1
#
_cell.length_a   1.000
_cell.length_b   1.000
_cell.length_c   1.000
_cell.angle_alpha   90.00
_cell.angle_beta   90.00
_cell.angle_gamma   90.00
#
_symmetry.space_group_name_H-M   'P 1'
#
loop_
_entity.id
_entity.type
_entity.pdbx_description
1 polymer ?
#
loop_
_entity_poly.entity_id
_entity_poly.type
_entity_poly.pdbx_seq_one_letter_code
_entity_poly.pdbx_strand_id
1 'polypeptide(L)'
;MDNRAGDDDMNAMTPPPASREELVAALHARGLCYLAPTPRGDERPLDDDELIAGLAASPDARLRFALAALLLAHPALAERAAALVQGQASFALDDAARAEIRKQYLAAMYLQRMWRTRLRMHFGETPLIQERFAREMGLPPADAMFGELGLRALTERSAYNDWSSYEQVVDLLCEQPCATPDFSLPTPHTAPAHRESGVGSNTPR
;
A
#
# COMPACT_ATOMS: atom_id res chain seq x y z
N MET A 1 22.24 -44.02 -31.43
CA MET A 1 22.03 -42.71 -32.08
C MET A 1 20.78 -42.11 -31.49
N ASP A 2 21.02 -41.10 -30.67
CA ASP A 2 20.22 -39.90 -30.46
C ASP A 2 18.94 -39.97 -29.61
N ASN A 3 19.21 -39.91 -28.30
CA ASN A 3 18.77 -38.85 -27.38
C ASN A 3 17.43 -38.17 -27.67
N ARG A 4 16.45 -38.52 -26.81
CA ARG A 4 15.32 -37.69 -26.41
C ARG A 4 15.82 -36.26 -26.15
N ALA A 5 15.37 -35.32 -27.00
CA ALA A 5 15.40 -33.91 -26.68
C ALA A 5 14.58 -33.70 -25.39
N GLY A 6 15.23 -33.06 -24.41
CA GLY A 6 14.60 -32.68 -23.16
C GLY A 6 13.48 -31.69 -23.43
N ASP A 7 12.27 -32.12 -23.13
CA ASP A 7 11.24 -31.24 -22.58
C ASP A 7 11.66 -30.92 -21.14
N ASP A 8 12.78 -30.19 -20.98
CA ASP A 8 13.00 -29.39 -19.78
C ASP A 8 12.08 -28.19 -19.95
N ASP A 9 10.81 -28.42 -19.61
CA ASP A 9 9.87 -27.39 -19.24
C ASP A 9 10.64 -26.41 -18.34
N MET A 10 10.93 -25.24 -18.89
CA MET A 10 11.13 -24.04 -18.08
C MET A 10 9.78 -23.77 -17.42
N ASN A 11 9.48 -24.58 -16.41
CA ASN A 11 8.35 -24.47 -15.53
C ASN A 11 8.53 -23.11 -14.87
N ALA A 12 7.89 -22.09 -15.45
CA ALA A 12 7.81 -20.77 -14.89
C ALA A 12 7.37 -20.98 -13.45
N MET A 13 8.30 -20.77 -12.51
CA MET A 13 8.13 -21.05 -11.10
C MET A 13 7.00 -20.16 -10.60
N THR A 14 5.77 -20.65 -10.73
CA THR A 14 4.58 -19.99 -10.25
C THR A 14 4.56 -20.33 -8.76
N PRO A 15 4.83 -19.37 -7.86
CA PRO A 15 4.77 -19.65 -6.44
C PRO A 15 3.36 -20.17 -6.12
N PRO A 16 3.23 -21.11 -5.18
CA PRO A 16 1.93 -21.60 -4.77
C PRO A 16 1.05 -20.40 -4.33
N PRO A 17 -0.25 -20.39 -4.67
CA PRO A 17 -1.11 -19.27 -4.34
C PRO A 17 -1.15 -19.11 -2.82
N ALA A 18 -0.90 -17.88 -2.35
CA ALA A 18 -0.97 -17.55 -0.93
C ALA A 18 -2.39 -17.82 -0.40
N SER A 19 -2.46 -18.53 0.72
CA SER A 19 -3.69 -18.79 1.44
C SER A 19 -4.26 -17.50 2.03
N ARG A 20 -5.56 -17.52 2.32
CA ARG A 20 -6.23 -16.42 3.03
C ARG A 20 -5.53 -16.07 4.35
N GLU A 21 -5.12 -17.08 5.11
CA GLU A 21 -4.48 -16.89 6.42
C GLU A 21 -3.12 -16.22 6.27
N GLU A 22 -2.29 -16.65 5.31
CA GLU A 22 -1.01 -16.00 4.98
C GLU A 22 -1.19 -14.53 4.55
N LEU A 23 -2.20 -14.23 3.73
CA LEU A 23 -2.48 -12.86 3.30
C LEU A 23 -2.89 -11.96 4.47
N VAL A 24 -3.77 -12.46 5.36
CA VAL A 24 -4.17 -11.70 6.55
C VAL A 24 -2.99 -11.52 7.51
N ALA A 25 -2.16 -12.55 7.71
CA ALA A 25 -0.95 -12.45 8.52
C ALA A 25 0.04 -11.42 7.97
N ALA A 26 0.26 -11.41 6.66
CA ALA A 26 1.15 -10.45 6.00
C ALA A 26 0.62 -9.00 6.05
N LEU A 27 -0.71 -8.80 6.02
CA LEU A 27 -1.34 -7.50 6.26
C LEU A 27 -1.15 -7.03 7.71
N HIS A 28 -1.40 -7.92 8.68
CA HIS A 28 -1.20 -7.61 10.10
C HIS A 28 0.24 -7.26 10.42
N ALA A 29 1.21 -7.98 9.83
CA ALA A 29 2.64 -7.67 9.96
C ALA A 29 3.02 -6.28 9.42
N ARG A 30 2.19 -5.72 8.52
CA ARG A 30 2.32 -4.35 8.00
C ARG A 30 1.39 -3.36 8.71
N GLY A 31 0.80 -3.73 9.84
CA GLY A 31 -0.06 -2.86 10.64
C GLY A 31 -1.49 -2.69 10.10
N LEU A 32 -1.97 -3.64 9.29
CA LEU A 32 -3.36 -3.70 8.84
C LEU A 32 -4.07 -4.87 9.53
N CYS A 33 -4.84 -4.58 10.58
CA CYS A 33 -5.42 -5.59 11.47
C CYS A 33 -6.95 -5.59 11.56
N TYR A 34 -7.64 -4.80 10.72
CA TYR A 34 -9.11 -4.78 10.68
C TYR A 34 -9.72 -6.05 10.04
N LEU A 35 -8.90 -6.93 9.47
CA LEU A 35 -9.34 -8.20 8.91
C LEU A 35 -9.13 -9.36 9.87
N ALA A 36 -10.14 -10.25 9.90
CA ALA A 36 -10.13 -11.50 10.65
C ALA A 36 -9.80 -12.71 9.74
N PRO A 37 -9.31 -13.83 10.31
CA PRO A 37 -8.98 -14.03 11.72
C PRO A 37 -7.69 -13.32 12.13
N THR A 38 -7.48 -13.13 13.45
CA THR A 38 -6.18 -12.74 13.98
C THR A 38 -5.16 -13.84 13.64
N PRO A 39 -3.96 -13.49 13.12
CA PRO A 39 -2.93 -14.46 12.79
C PRO A 39 -2.51 -15.30 13.99
N ARG A 40 -2.15 -16.56 13.73
CA ARG A 40 -1.67 -17.51 14.73
C ARG A 40 -0.17 -17.35 15.00
N GLY A 41 0.57 -16.78 14.04
CA GLY A 41 2.01 -16.56 14.10
C GLY A 41 2.85 -17.69 13.52
N ASP A 42 2.21 -18.74 12.98
CA ASP A 42 2.85 -19.84 12.25
C ASP A 42 2.66 -19.72 10.72
N GLU A 43 1.96 -18.68 10.25
CA GLU A 43 1.80 -18.42 8.83
C GLU A 43 3.13 -18.08 8.15
N ARG A 44 3.29 -18.53 6.91
CA ARG A 44 4.48 -18.24 6.11
C ARG A 44 4.59 -16.73 5.84
N PRO A 45 5.77 -16.12 6.02
CA PRO A 45 5.98 -14.72 5.66
C PRO A 45 5.88 -14.54 4.15
N LEU A 46 5.18 -13.49 3.72
CA LEU A 46 5.08 -13.09 2.32
C LEU A 46 5.90 -11.83 2.07
N ASP A 47 6.66 -11.84 0.98
CA ASP A 47 7.25 -10.60 0.47
C ASP A 47 6.17 -9.65 -0.09
N ASP A 48 6.57 -8.43 -0.43
CA ASP A 48 5.62 -7.43 -0.91
C ASP A 48 5.01 -7.78 -2.27
N ASP A 49 5.75 -8.45 -3.15
CA ASP A 49 5.27 -8.81 -4.49
C ASP A 49 4.23 -9.94 -4.38
N GLU A 50 4.54 -10.97 -3.58
CA GLU A 50 3.64 -12.06 -3.24
C GLU A 50 2.36 -11.54 -2.57
N LEU A 51 2.48 -10.60 -1.63
CA LEU A 51 1.33 -10.02 -0.95
C LEU A 51 0.44 -9.25 -1.91
N ILE A 52 1.01 -8.34 -2.71
CA ILE A 52 0.22 -7.52 -3.65
C ILE A 52 -0.48 -8.41 -4.68
N ALA A 53 0.24 -9.37 -5.27
CA ALA A 53 -0.33 -10.30 -6.24
C ALA A 53 -1.40 -11.20 -5.61
N GLY A 54 -1.14 -11.75 -4.42
CA GLY A 54 -2.07 -12.62 -3.71
C GLY A 54 -3.35 -11.91 -3.27
N LEU A 55 -3.26 -10.65 -2.82
CA LEU A 55 -4.45 -9.83 -2.53
C LEU A 55 -5.29 -9.61 -3.78
N ALA A 56 -4.65 -9.28 -4.90
CA ALA A 56 -5.34 -9.02 -6.16
C ALA A 56 -6.01 -10.26 -6.76
N ALA A 57 -5.36 -11.42 -6.65
CA ALA A 57 -5.88 -12.71 -7.13
C ALA A 57 -6.91 -13.34 -6.17
N SER A 58 -7.08 -12.80 -4.96
CA SER A 58 -7.94 -13.40 -3.94
C SER A 58 -9.41 -13.45 -4.39
N PRO A 59 -10.13 -14.57 -4.20
CA PRO A 59 -11.57 -14.62 -4.43
C PRO A 59 -12.36 -13.78 -3.42
N ASP A 60 -11.79 -13.46 -2.25
CA ASP A 60 -12.43 -12.61 -1.24
C ASP A 60 -12.31 -11.13 -1.62
N ALA A 61 -13.46 -10.48 -1.84
CA ALA A 61 -13.53 -9.05 -2.14
C ALA A 61 -12.87 -8.18 -1.06
N ARG A 62 -13.01 -8.53 0.22
CA ARG A 62 -12.42 -7.77 1.34
C ARG A 62 -10.90 -7.78 1.28
N LEU A 63 -10.29 -8.90 0.87
CA LEU A 63 -8.85 -8.99 0.66
C LEU A 63 -8.41 -8.15 -0.55
N ARG A 64 -9.18 -8.18 -1.65
CA ARG A 64 -8.89 -7.32 -2.81
C ARG A 64 -8.96 -5.83 -2.43
N PHE A 65 -9.95 -5.42 -1.65
CA PHE A 65 -10.06 -4.04 -1.14
C PHE A 65 -8.95 -3.68 -0.15
N ALA A 66 -8.43 -4.65 0.61
CA ALA A 66 -7.31 -4.41 1.51
C ALA A 66 -6.02 -4.03 0.78
N LEU A 67 -5.90 -4.32 -0.52
CA LEU A 67 -4.80 -3.78 -1.32
C LEU A 67 -4.84 -2.24 -1.37
N ALA A 68 -6.02 -1.61 -1.51
CA ALA A 68 -6.10 -0.16 -1.46
C ALA A 68 -5.70 0.38 -0.08
N ALA A 69 -6.14 -0.28 1.00
CA ALA A 69 -5.74 0.08 2.36
C ALA A 69 -4.22 -0.03 2.57
N LEU A 70 -3.61 -1.11 2.05
CA LEU A 70 -2.17 -1.34 2.13
C LEU A 70 -1.40 -0.19 1.47
N LEU A 71 -1.83 0.25 0.29
CA LEU A 71 -1.21 1.37 -0.43
C LEU A 71 -1.43 2.72 0.26
N LEU A 72 -2.55 2.90 0.97
CA LEU A 72 -2.79 4.11 1.77
C LEU A 72 -1.90 4.18 3.00
N ALA A 73 -1.74 3.05 3.72
CA ALA A 73 -0.88 2.97 4.90
C ALA A 73 0.61 2.98 4.54
N HIS A 74 0.97 2.41 3.38
CA HIS A 74 2.36 2.30 2.90
C HIS A 74 2.49 2.79 1.45
N PRO A 75 2.44 4.11 1.18
CA PRO A 75 2.47 4.62 -0.20
C PRO A 75 3.72 4.27 -1.00
N ALA A 76 4.83 3.91 -0.34
CA ALA A 76 6.03 3.40 -1.00
C ALA A 76 5.77 2.08 -1.78
N LEU A 77 4.80 1.27 -1.37
CA LEU A 77 4.41 0.04 -2.06
C LEU A 77 3.67 0.32 -3.39
N ALA A 78 3.21 1.54 -3.62
CA ALA A 78 2.51 1.89 -4.86
C ALA A 78 3.41 1.75 -6.10
N GLU A 79 4.69 2.14 -6.01
CA GLU A 79 5.64 1.96 -7.11
C GLU A 79 5.88 0.48 -7.42
N ARG A 80 5.92 -0.37 -6.38
CA ARG A 80 6.02 -1.83 -6.53
C ARG A 80 4.77 -2.42 -7.17
N ALA A 81 3.57 -1.99 -6.75
CA ALA A 81 2.32 -2.39 -7.40
C ALA A 81 2.30 -2.00 -8.89
N ALA A 82 2.79 -0.80 -9.23
CA ALA A 82 2.90 -0.36 -10.62
C ALA A 82 3.89 -1.21 -11.43
N ALA A 83 5.05 -1.56 -10.85
CA ALA A 83 6.04 -2.46 -11.44
C ALA A 83 5.45 -3.84 -11.78
N LEU A 84 4.63 -4.41 -10.86
CA LEU A 84 3.95 -5.68 -11.10
C LEU A 84 2.97 -5.62 -12.28
N VAL A 85 2.19 -4.53 -12.39
CA VAL A 85 1.29 -4.30 -13.54
C VAL A 85 2.07 -4.19 -14.85
N GLN A 86 3.30 -3.67 -14.81
CA GLN A 86 4.21 -3.53 -15.95
C GLN A 86 5.00 -4.80 -16.28
N GLY A 87 4.76 -5.91 -15.57
CA GLY A 87 5.39 -7.20 -15.85
C GLY A 87 6.81 -7.35 -15.28
N GLN A 88 7.17 -6.55 -14.27
CA GLN A 88 8.48 -6.65 -13.60
C GLN A 88 8.50 -7.67 -12.45
N ALA A 89 7.45 -8.47 -12.31
CA ALA A 89 7.38 -9.55 -11.33
C ALA A 89 8.37 -10.68 -11.67
N SER A 90 8.92 -11.32 -10.65
CA SER A 90 9.72 -12.56 -10.80
C SER A 90 8.87 -13.78 -11.17
N PHE A 91 7.54 -13.66 -11.09
CA PHE A 91 6.56 -14.69 -11.37
C PHE A 91 5.51 -14.22 -12.39
N ALA A 92 4.83 -15.18 -13.02
CA ALA A 92 3.75 -14.88 -13.95
C ALA A 92 2.51 -14.40 -13.19
N LEU A 93 2.08 -13.16 -13.47
CA LEU A 93 0.81 -12.63 -13.03
C LEU A 93 -0.22 -12.80 -14.16
N ASP A 94 -1.46 -13.17 -13.85
CA ASP A 94 -2.52 -13.22 -14.84
C ASP A 94 -3.11 -11.81 -15.11
N ASP A 95 -3.92 -11.70 -16.17
CA ASP A 95 -4.48 -10.41 -16.57
C ASP A 95 -5.57 -9.90 -15.60
N ALA A 96 -6.26 -10.80 -14.90
CA ALA A 96 -7.29 -10.44 -13.94
C ALA A 96 -6.67 -9.79 -12.69
N ALA A 97 -5.62 -10.38 -12.15
CA ALA A 97 -4.85 -9.83 -11.04
C ALA A 97 -4.16 -8.53 -11.45
N ARG A 98 -3.58 -8.42 -12.67
CA ARG A 98 -3.05 -7.14 -13.18
C ARG A 98 -4.12 -6.05 -13.21
N ALA A 99 -5.31 -6.36 -13.71
CA ALA A 99 -6.42 -5.42 -13.75
C ALA A 99 -6.88 -5.02 -12.35
N GLU A 100 -6.92 -5.96 -11.41
CA GLU A 100 -7.29 -5.70 -10.02
C GLU A 100 -6.26 -4.82 -9.31
N ILE A 101 -4.95 -5.09 -9.45
CA ILE A 101 -3.90 -4.23 -8.89
C ILE A 101 -4.03 -2.80 -9.43
N ARG A 102 -4.20 -2.65 -10.76
CA ARG A 102 -4.39 -1.33 -11.39
C ARG A 102 -5.59 -0.59 -10.81
N LYS A 103 -6.70 -1.30 -10.60
CA LYS A 103 -7.93 -0.76 -10.04
C LYS A 103 -7.73 -0.29 -8.60
N GLN A 104 -7.14 -1.12 -7.74
CA GLN A 104 -6.91 -0.78 -6.33
C GLN A 104 -5.84 0.30 -6.15
N TYR A 105 -4.84 0.35 -7.04
CA TYR A 105 -3.88 1.46 -7.13
C TYR A 105 -4.60 2.78 -7.38
N LEU A 106 -5.45 2.83 -8.41
CA LEU A 106 -6.20 4.02 -8.77
C LEU A 106 -7.16 4.43 -7.66
N ALA A 107 -7.84 3.46 -7.05
CA ALA A 107 -8.65 3.71 -5.87
C ALA A 107 -7.81 4.39 -4.79
N ALA A 108 -6.76 3.74 -4.28
CA ALA A 108 -5.89 4.28 -3.23
C ALA A 108 -5.37 5.68 -3.56
N MET A 109 -4.96 5.95 -4.80
CA MET A 109 -4.54 7.27 -5.25
C MET A 109 -5.65 8.33 -5.07
N TYR A 110 -6.87 8.06 -5.53
CA TYR A 110 -8.00 8.98 -5.35
C TYR A 110 -8.44 9.08 -3.89
N LEU A 111 -8.49 7.97 -3.15
CA LEU A 111 -8.80 7.97 -1.72
C LEU A 111 -7.78 8.85 -0.96
N GLN A 112 -6.50 8.76 -1.29
CA GLN A 112 -5.45 9.52 -0.62
C GLN A 112 -5.64 11.04 -0.80
N ARG A 113 -6.11 11.48 -1.98
CA ARG A 113 -6.42 12.89 -2.22
C ARG A 113 -7.65 13.32 -1.43
N MET A 114 -8.68 12.50 -1.41
CA MET A 114 -9.97 12.86 -0.83
C MET A 114 -9.93 12.87 0.71
N TRP A 115 -9.27 11.90 1.33
CA TRP A 115 -9.14 11.79 2.78
C TRP A 115 -7.76 12.22 3.32
N ARG A 116 -7.02 13.05 2.57
CA ARG A 116 -5.65 13.46 2.91
C ARG A 116 -5.49 13.90 4.37
N THR A 117 -6.40 14.75 4.86
CA THR A 117 -6.35 15.25 6.24
C THR A 117 -6.53 14.13 7.27
N ARG A 118 -7.50 13.23 7.05
CA ARG A 118 -7.78 12.11 7.96
C ARG A 118 -6.62 11.13 7.97
N LEU A 119 -6.17 10.70 6.79
CA LEU A 119 -5.02 9.80 6.65
C LEU A 119 -3.78 10.37 7.32
N ARG A 120 -3.52 11.68 7.19
CA ARG A 120 -2.40 12.32 7.87
C ARG A 120 -2.50 12.29 9.40
N MET A 121 -3.70 12.41 9.97
CA MET A 121 -3.87 12.34 11.42
C MET A 121 -3.57 10.93 11.97
N HIS A 122 -3.81 9.88 11.18
CA HIS A 122 -3.58 8.49 11.58
C HIS A 122 -2.18 7.96 11.21
N PHE A 123 -1.63 8.38 10.07
CA PHE A 123 -0.41 7.82 9.49
C PHE A 123 0.72 8.85 9.32
N GLY A 124 0.56 10.06 9.85
CA GLY A 124 1.51 11.15 9.65
C GLY A 124 1.57 11.64 8.20
N GLU A 125 2.55 12.50 7.90
CA GLU A 125 2.79 12.93 6.52
C GLU A 125 3.38 11.76 5.72
N THR A 126 2.70 11.38 4.64
CA THR A 126 3.12 10.33 3.72
C THR A 126 3.23 10.87 2.30
N PRO A 127 4.14 10.35 1.46
CA PRO A 127 4.26 10.80 0.08
C PRO A 127 2.98 10.47 -0.69
N LEU A 128 2.65 11.36 -1.62
CA LEU A 128 1.50 11.17 -2.49
C LEU A 128 1.76 10.02 -3.46
N ILE A 129 0.79 9.11 -3.58
CA ILE A 129 0.74 8.09 -4.63
C ILE A 129 0.74 8.82 -5.98
N GLN A 130 1.62 8.39 -6.88
CA GLN A 130 1.82 9.02 -8.18
C GLN A 130 0.64 8.77 -9.11
N GLU A 131 0.34 9.73 -9.98
CA GLU A 131 -0.66 9.53 -11.01
C GLU A 131 -0.14 8.58 -12.09
N ARG A 132 -0.63 7.34 -12.06
CA ARG A 132 -0.36 6.29 -13.05
C ARG A 132 -1.68 5.65 -13.48
N PHE A 133 -1.73 5.16 -14.72
CA PHE A 133 -2.88 4.44 -15.31
C PHE A 133 -4.18 5.24 -15.52
N ALA A 134 -4.39 6.37 -14.84
CA ALA A 134 -5.64 7.14 -14.93
C ALA A 134 -5.96 7.56 -16.36
N ARG A 135 -4.97 8.14 -17.06
CA ARG A 135 -5.10 8.56 -18.46
C ARG A 135 -5.36 7.38 -19.40
N GLU A 136 -4.65 6.27 -19.23
CA GLU A 136 -4.83 5.05 -20.05
C GLU A 136 -6.24 4.48 -19.91
N MET A 137 -6.82 4.60 -18.71
CA MET A 137 -8.19 4.23 -18.46
C MET A 137 -9.20 5.34 -18.80
N GLY A 138 -8.79 6.52 -19.27
CA GLY A 138 -9.69 7.64 -19.52
C GLY A 138 -10.45 8.08 -18.25
N LEU A 139 -9.77 8.05 -17.10
CA LEU A 139 -10.30 8.58 -15.84
C LEU A 139 -9.85 10.03 -15.61
N PRO A 140 -10.58 10.81 -14.79
CA PRO A 140 -10.16 12.14 -14.37
C PRO A 140 -8.78 12.15 -13.68
N PRO A 141 -8.04 13.27 -13.76
CA PRO A 141 -6.80 13.46 -13.00
C PRO A 141 -7.00 13.28 -11.49
N ALA A 142 -5.93 12.90 -10.77
CA ALA A 142 -5.96 12.61 -9.33
C ALA A 142 -6.48 13.77 -8.48
N ASP A 143 -6.14 15.00 -8.85
CA ASP A 143 -6.50 16.19 -8.07
C ASP A 143 -7.87 16.78 -8.44
N ALA A 144 -8.56 16.23 -9.44
CA ALA A 144 -9.89 16.70 -9.84
C ALA A 144 -10.90 16.47 -8.71
N MET A 145 -11.45 17.56 -8.15
CA MET A 145 -12.29 17.53 -6.94
C MET A 145 -11.66 16.72 -5.81
N PHE A 146 -10.36 16.89 -5.58
CA PHE A 146 -9.62 16.15 -4.56
C PHE A 146 -9.74 14.62 -4.70
N GLY A 147 -9.88 14.11 -5.93
CA GLY A 147 -9.99 12.69 -6.23
C GLY A 147 -11.42 12.14 -6.27
N GLU A 148 -12.42 12.91 -5.82
CA GLU A 148 -13.83 12.49 -5.82
C GLU A 148 -14.33 12.09 -7.21
N LEU A 149 -14.06 12.92 -8.23
CA LEU A 149 -14.51 12.65 -9.60
C LEU A 149 -13.88 11.38 -10.17
N GLY A 150 -12.60 11.16 -9.86
CA GLY A 150 -11.87 9.97 -10.30
C GLY A 150 -12.36 8.70 -9.63
N LEU A 151 -12.57 8.74 -8.31
CA LEU A 151 -13.11 7.61 -7.56
C LEU A 151 -14.52 7.25 -8.04
N ARG A 152 -15.38 8.25 -8.24
CA ARG A 152 -16.73 8.04 -8.77
C ARG A 152 -16.69 7.37 -10.14
N ALA A 153 -15.93 7.92 -11.08
CA ALA A 153 -15.76 7.35 -12.42
C ALA A 153 -15.17 5.93 -12.39
N LEU A 154 -14.30 5.61 -11.42
CA LEU A 154 -13.76 4.26 -11.21
C LEU A 154 -14.85 3.29 -10.72
N THR A 155 -15.69 3.71 -9.76
CA THR A 155 -16.77 2.87 -9.22
C THR A 155 -17.88 2.61 -10.24
N GLU A 156 -18.25 3.59 -11.06
CA GLU A 156 -19.26 3.46 -12.12
C GLU A 156 -18.90 2.39 -13.18
N ARG A 157 -17.61 2.04 -13.28
CA ARG A 157 -17.10 1.02 -14.21
C ARG A 157 -16.98 -0.37 -13.62
N SER A 158 -17.23 -0.54 -12.32
CA SER A 158 -17.09 -1.83 -11.66
C SER A 158 -18.40 -2.30 -11.06
N ALA A 159 -18.86 -3.49 -11.46
CA ALA A 159 -20.08 -4.08 -10.93
C ALA A 159 -20.01 -4.41 -9.42
N TYR A 160 -18.80 -4.47 -8.85
CA TYR A 160 -18.56 -4.98 -7.49
C TYR A 160 -17.83 -4.00 -6.57
N ASN A 161 -17.52 -2.78 -7.03
CA ASN A 161 -16.98 -1.74 -6.14
C ASN A 161 -17.86 -0.51 -6.22
N ASP A 162 -18.69 -0.35 -5.20
CA ASP A 162 -19.39 0.91 -4.97
C ASP A 162 -18.52 1.86 -4.14
N TRP A 163 -18.95 3.11 -4.14
CA TRP A 163 -18.35 4.18 -3.34
C TRP A 163 -18.24 3.81 -1.86
N SER A 164 -19.33 3.25 -1.30
CA SER A 164 -19.43 2.85 0.10
C SER A 164 -18.38 1.82 0.52
N SER A 165 -18.01 0.90 -0.38
CA SER A 165 -16.97 -0.09 -0.10
C SER A 165 -15.62 0.58 0.15
N TYR A 166 -15.27 1.60 -0.61
CA TYR A 166 -14.02 2.33 -0.42
C TYR A 166 -14.02 3.25 0.79
N GLU A 167 -15.15 3.90 1.07
CA GLU A 167 -15.34 4.66 2.30
C GLU A 167 -15.17 3.75 3.53
N GLN A 168 -15.80 2.58 3.51
CA GLN A 168 -15.66 1.57 4.56
C GLN A 168 -14.21 1.10 4.73
N VAL A 169 -13.44 0.98 3.65
CA VAL A 169 -12.01 0.63 3.74
C VAL A 169 -11.23 1.69 4.52
N VAL A 170 -11.48 2.98 4.26
CA VAL A 170 -10.81 4.07 4.97
C VAL A 170 -11.23 4.11 6.43
N ASP A 171 -12.52 3.91 6.72
CA ASP A 171 -13.02 3.85 8.10
C ASP A 171 -12.37 2.71 8.87
N LEU A 172 -12.41 1.49 8.33
CA LEU A 172 -11.78 0.32 8.94
C LEU A 172 -10.28 0.51 9.14
N LEU A 173 -9.60 1.12 8.17
CA LEU A 173 -8.17 1.40 8.25
C LEU A 173 -7.83 2.41 9.36
N CYS A 174 -8.68 3.42 9.57
CA CYS A 174 -8.50 4.44 10.60
C CYS A 174 -8.95 3.98 12.00
N GLU A 175 -9.92 3.05 12.08
CA GLU A 175 -10.52 2.57 13.34
C GLU A 175 -9.95 1.23 13.81
N GLN A 176 -8.98 0.68 13.09
CA GLN A 176 -8.42 -0.63 13.39
C GLN A 176 -7.78 -0.70 14.81
N PRO A 177 -7.86 -1.87 15.47
CA PRO A 177 -7.49 -2.01 16.90
C PRO A 177 -5.99 -2.08 17.18
N CYS A 178 -5.16 -2.41 16.19
CA CYS A 178 -3.72 -2.39 16.33
C CYS A 178 -3.24 -0.94 16.35
N ALA A 179 -2.28 -0.64 17.23
CA ALA A 179 -1.68 0.67 17.31
C ALA A 179 -1.18 1.08 15.91
N THR A 180 -1.64 2.24 15.44
CA THR A 180 -0.98 2.94 14.33
C THR A 180 0.52 2.99 14.65
N PRO A 181 1.41 2.62 13.72
CA PRO A 181 2.84 2.58 14.00
C PRO A 181 3.24 3.89 14.68
N ASP A 182 3.95 3.75 15.80
CA ASP A 182 4.30 4.87 16.67
C ASP A 182 5.15 5.89 15.88
N PHE A 183 4.48 6.91 15.34
CA PHE A 183 5.12 8.06 14.74
C PHE A 183 5.63 8.93 15.90
N SER A 184 6.69 8.46 16.53
CA SER A 184 7.53 9.31 17.37
C SER A 184 7.97 10.50 16.52
N LEU A 185 7.31 11.65 16.73
CA LEU A 185 7.77 12.93 16.23
C LEU A 185 9.24 13.07 16.63
N PRO A 186 10.15 13.48 15.72
CA PRO A 186 11.52 13.77 16.13
C PRO A 186 11.44 14.85 17.21
N THR A 187 11.76 14.47 18.45
CA THR A 187 11.97 15.44 19.52
C THR A 187 12.94 16.50 19.00
N PRO A 188 12.60 17.80 19.04
CA PRO A 188 13.55 18.82 18.64
C PRO A 188 14.80 18.62 19.49
N HIS A 189 15.89 18.30 18.81
CA HIS A 189 17.20 18.15 19.41
C HIS A 189 17.47 19.45 20.16
N THR A 190 17.37 19.37 21.49
CA THR A 190 17.66 20.51 22.36
C THR A 190 19.14 20.79 22.15
N ALA A 191 19.44 21.85 21.39
CA ALA A 191 20.79 22.32 21.23
C ALA A 191 21.33 22.67 22.62
N PRO A 192 22.53 22.21 23.00
CA PRO A 192 23.12 22.61 24.26
C PRO A 192 23.35 24.12 24.25
N ALA A 193 22.79 24.80 25.25
CA ALA A 193 23.04 26.19 25.55
C ALA A 193 24.56 26.44 25.63
N HIS A 194 25.10 27.14 24.64
CA HIS A 194 26.41 27.75 24.76
C HIS A 194 26.34 28.79 25.89
N ARG A 195 26.89 28.42 27.05
CA ARG A 195 27.18 29.34 28.15
C ARG A 195 28.10 30.44 27.62
N GLU A 196 27.56 31.65 27.56
CA GLU A 196 28.33 32.89 27.57
C GLU A 196 29.28 32.86 28.76
N SER A 197 30.58 32.76 28.48
CA SER A 197 31.63 33.06 29.47
C SER A 197 32.18 34.44 29.13
N GLY A 198 31.48 35.46 29.62
CA GLY A 198 32.07 36.77 29.82
C GLY A 198 33.00 36.73 31.04
N VAL A 199 34.29 36.91 30.81
CA VAL A 199 35.23 37.37 31.84
C VAL A 199 35.95 38.58 31.26
N GLY A 200 35.46 39.76 31.63
CA GLY A 200 36.21 41.00 31.52
C GLY A 200 36.98 41.27 32.81
N SER A 201 38.20 41.79 32.67
CA SER A 201 39.03 42.55 33.64
C SER A 201 40.35 42.84 32.90
N ASN A 202 40.70 44.04 32.39
CA ASN A 202 40.95 45.33 33.06
C ASN A 202 41.66 45.13 34.41
N THR A 203 42.87 45.62 34.72
CA THR A 203 43.65 46.81 34.33
C THR A 203 45.12 46.60 34.85
N PRO A 204 45.95 47.61 35.24
CA PRO A 204 46.90 48.46 34.49
C PRO A 204 48.40 48.25 34.86
N ARG A 205 49.34 48.66 33.99
CA ARG A 205 50.39 49.68 34.23
C ARG A 205 51.34 49.81 33.05
#